data_AF-A0A1H8VUD7-F1
#
_entry.id   AF-A0A1H8VUD7-F1
#
_cell.length_a   1.000
_cell.length_b   1.000
_cell.length_c   1.000
_cell.angle_alpha   90.00
_cell.angle_beta   90.00
_cell.angle_gamma   90.00
#
_symmetry.space_group_name_H-M   'P 1'
#
loop_
_entity.id
_entity.type
_entity.pdbx_description
1 polymer ?
#
loop_
_entity_poly.entity_id
_entity_poly.type
_entity_poly.pdbx_seq_one_letter_code
_entity_poly.pdbx_strand_id
1 'polypeptide(L)' 'MASSTDSSRSADDEVGKLYERYHAAETDEERREIALEMARLDRRRHADIYTALETE' A
#
# COMPACT_ATOMS: atom_id res chain seq x y z
N MET A 1 -16.30 -12.13 -11.58
CA MET A 1 -15.95 -10.84 -10.96
C MET A 1 -15.68 -11.08 -9.47
N ALA A 2 -14.44 -11.46 -9.12
CA ALA A 2 -14.05 -11.75 -7.73
C ALA A 2 -12.56 -11.41 -7.45
N SER A 3 -11.87 -10.75 -8.39
CA SER A 3 -10.42 -10.54 -8.29
C SER A 3 -10.05 -9.22 -7.59
N SER A 4 -10.95 -8.24 -7.57
CA SER A 4 -10.65 -6.91 -7.05
C SER A 4 -10.69 -6.85 -5.52
N THR A 5 -11.58 -7.62 -4.87
CA THR A 5 -11.76 -7.66 -3.41
C THR A 5 -10.69 -8.46 -2.67
N ASP A 6 -10.16 -9.51 -3.28
CA ASP A 6 -9.07 -10.32 -2.72
C ASP A 6 -7.71 -9.58 -2.81
N SER A 7 -7.52 -8.83 -3.89
CA SER A 7 -6.35 -7.95 -4.09
C SER A 7 -6.34 -6.75 -3.13
N SER A 8 -7.51 -6.23 -2.76
CA SER A 8 -7.59 -5.13 -1.78
C SER A 8 -7.32 -5.63 -0.37
N ARG A 9 -7.87 -6.79 0.02
CA ARG A 9 -7.65 -7.39 1.35
C ARG A 9 -6.19 -7.76 1.61
N SER A 10 -5.51 -8.33 0.61
CA SER A 10 -4.07 -8.63 0.66
C SER A 10 -3.21 -7.37 0.77
N ALA A 11 -3.60 -6.28 0.11
CA ALA A 11 -2.91 -4.99 0.23
C ALA A 11 -3.09 -4.33 1.61
N ASP A 12 -4.25 -4.50 2.27
CA ASP A 12 -4.44 -4.00 3.65
C ASP A 12 -3.53 -4.74 4.65
N ASP A 13 -3.43 -6.07 4.51
CA ASP A 13 -2.55 -6.91 5.33
C ASP A 13 -1.06 -6.58 5.10
N GLU A 14 -0.69 -6.21 3.87
CA GLU A 14 0.68 -5.79 3.52
C GLU A 14 1.03 -4.42 4.10
N VAL A 15 0.10 -3.45 4.05
CA VAL A 15 0.27 -2.13 4.68
C VAL A 15 0.38 -2.25 6.20
N GLY A 16 -0.41 -3.12 6.84
CA GLY A 16 -0.32 -3.38 8.28
C GLY A 16 1.09 -3.83 8.71
N LYS A 17 1.69 -4.78 7.99
CA LYS A 17 3.06 -5.25 8.25
C LYS A 17 4.11 -4.16 8.02
N LEU A 18 3.92 -3.31 7.02
CA LEU A 18 4.82 -2.18 6.79
C LEU A 18 4.76 -1.18 7.94
N TYR A 19 3.58 -0.94 8.53
CA TYR A 19 3.45 -0.08 9.70
C TYR A 19 4.18 -0.64 10.91
N GLU A 20 4.07 -1.93 11.16
CA GLU A 20 4.81 -2.59 12.24
C GLU A 20 6.33 -2.47 12.03
N ARG A 21 6.82 -2.72 10.81
CA ARG A 21 8.23 -2.55 10.45
C ARG A 21 8.69 -1.10 10.61
N TYR A 22 7.88 -0.12 10.19
CA TYR A 22 8.19 1.30 10.33
C TYR A 22 8.33 1.71 11.79
N HIS A 23 7.47 1.18 12.66
CA HIS A 23 7.54 1.44 14.10
C HIS A 23 8.75 0.76 14.75
N ALA A 24 9.11 -0.44 14.30
CA ALA A 24 10.26 -1.19 14.78
C ALA A 24 11.62 -0.70 14.25
N ALA A 25 11.63 0.10 13.18
CA ALA A 25 12.86 0.61 12.57
C ALA A 25 13.67 1.46 13.56
N GLU A 26 14.96 1.16 13.67
CA GLU A 26 15.87 1.81 14.61
C GLU A 26 16.56 3.03 13.97
N THR A 27 16.57 3.10 12.64
CA THR A 27 17.22 4.16 11.88
C THR A 27 16.25 4.94 10.98
N ASP A 28 16.61 6.19 10.68
CA ASP A 28 15.85 7.04 9.76
C ASP A 28 15.92 6.51 8.31
N GLU A 29 17.00 5.85 7.92
CA GLU A 29 17.14 5.22 6.60
C GLU A 29 16.11 4.09 6.44
N GLU A 30 15.99 3.20 7.43
CA GLU A 30 14.99 2.13 7.42
C GLU A 30 13.56 2.68 7.42
N ARG A 31 13.28 3.70 8.24
CA ARG A 31 11.98 4.39 8.24
C ARG A 31 11.66 4.98 6.86
N ARG A 32 12.65 5.58 6.21
CA ARG A 32 12.52 6.17 4.87
C ARG A 32 12.25 5.11 3.80
N GLU A 33 12.96 4.00 3.81
CA GLU A 33 12.72 2.89 2.88
C GLU A 33 11.31 2.32 3.03
N ILE A 34 10.86 2.12 4.26
CA ILE A 34 9.52 1.58 4.54
C ILE A 34 8.42 2.58 4.13
N ALA A 35 8.61 3.88 4.38
CA ALA A 35 7.69 4.91 3.93
C ALA A 35 7.58 4.98 2.39
N LEU A 36 8.67 4.72 1.66
CA LEU A 36 8.65 4.62 0.20
C LEU A 36 7.87 3.39 -0.28
N GLU A 37 7.99 2.25 0.40
CA GLU A 37 7.19 1.05 0.11
C GLU A 37 5.69 1.32 0.33
N MET A 38 5.31 1.93 1.46
CA MET A 38 3.92 2.33 1.73
C MET A 38 3.38 3.26 0.63
N ALA A 39 4.14 4.28 0.23
CA ALA A 39 3.72 5.24 -0.79
C ALA A 39 3.53 4.59 -2.18
N ARG A 40 4.26 3.53 -2.51
CA ARG A 40 4.07 2.78 -3.76
C ARG A 40 2.77 1.98 -3.74
N LEU A 41 2.47 1.32 -2.62
CA LEU A 41 1.21 0.59 -2.44
C LEU A 41 0.01 1.53 -2.50
N ASP A 42 0.11 2.67 -1.82
CA ASP A 42 -0.95 3.69 -1.81
C ASP A 42 -1.18 4.30 -3.20
N ARG A 43 -0.10 4.60 -3.94
CA ARG A 43 -0.19 5.04 -5.34
C ARG A 43 -0.89 4.01 -6.22
N ARG A 44 -0.61 2.72 -6.04
CA ARG A 44 -1.27 1.65 -6.81
C ARG A 44 -2.77 1.61 -6.52
N ARG A 45 -3.17 1.68 -5.24
CA ARG A 45 -4.59 1.81 -4.85
C ARG A 45 -5.24 3.03 -5.47
N HIS A 46 -4.56 4.18 -5.43
CA HIS A 46 -5.06 5.41 -6.03
C HIS A 46 -5.17 5.33 -7.56
N ALA A 47 -4.23 4.68 -8.24
CA ALA A 47 -4.30 4.46 -9.69
C ALA A 47 -5.49 3.57 -10.09
N ASP A 48 -5.80 2.54 -9.31
CA ASP A 48 -6.98 1.70 -9.53
C ASP A 48 -8.27 2.50 -9.35
N ILE A 49 -8.32 3.44 -8.38
CA ILE A 49 -9.46 4.35 -8.16
C ILE A 49 -9.63 5.34 -9.32
N TYR A 50 -8.54 5.98 -9.78
CA TYR A 50 -8.63 6.91 -10.92
C TYR A 50 -9.02 6.19 -12.21
N THR A 51 -8.49 4.98 -12.45
CA THR A 51 -8.88 4.16 -13.61
C THR A 51 -10.37 3.83 -13.56
N ALA A 52 -10.89 3.46 -12.39
CA ALA A 52 -12.32 3.18 -12.21
C ALA A 52 -13.21 4.41 -12.40
N LEU A 53 -12.72 5.62 -12.09
CA LEU A 53 -13.43 6.89 -12.29
C LEU A 53 -13.40 7.40 -13.74
N GLU A 54 -12.36 7.07 -14.52
CA GLU A 54 -12.22 7.51 -15.92
C GLU A 54 -13.05 6.65 -16.91
N THR A 55 -13.70 5.58 -16.41
CA THR A 55 -14.54 4.67 -17.21
C THR A 55 -16.05 4.88 -17.03
N GLU A 56 -16.46 5.98 -16.37
CA GLU A 56 -17.86 6.47 -16.28
C GLU A 56 -18.15 7.53 -17.35
#